data_AF-A0A494VPP4-F1
#
_entry.id   AF-A0A494VPP4-F1
#
_cell.length_a   1.000
_cell.length_b   1.000
_cell.length_c   1.000
_cell.angle_alpha   90.00
_cell.angle_beta   90.00
_cell.angle_gamma   90.00
#
_symmetry.space_group_name_H-M   'P 1'
#
loop_
_entity.id
_entity.type
_entity.pdbx_description
1 polymer ?
#
loop_
_entity_poly.entity_id
_entity_poly.type
_entity_poly.pdbx_seq_one_letter_code
_entity_poly.pdbx_strand_id
1 'polypeptide(L)'
;MQGKKIQQESLFIQFQLSDHVPVDNFYRRLKKTLDLDFLYQSTLKYYGKEGQKSIDPVVFMKLMLVGYLENINSDRRIISSSGMRMDILYFLGYDLGQELPWHSTLSRTRKLFGEETFLELFKQVLKLCINKGMISGKRQAVDSALIPANAAKHSMVERIVMEDASVFSRELNDNIEHEAAEPNESKDPKDNNDKGSKEKKVAPTNQTHYSPSDPDARLTTKPGKPMRLYYRAQMAVDTACHVITYIQAFKGNEADNSSLPVILPRLTGNMAENNIHVEEILADTGYSSGKAIRALTANGLKGYIPAPGTYKSSREDEGFIYDDNYDRYVCIMGVHLPFKRIEKAYEEPTVFKKIYESSISDCKNCPCRDICANKKGFKKLVDSADKPLYEYMQRRVESLKGKLMMALRSSTVEPVFGSLINYTALDRINTKGLKQANKCMLMSAAAYNIKKLLKYKTRPLTPAPTSAIGGLKDAFNWLYAQVIWPKRNMMESYHYRFNQYFKERNFNINTVLSFSIVAQQSRKRKEGFSFYYQFSAQAQRGGISKAQLT
;
A
#
# COMPACT_ATOMS: atom_id res chain seq x y z
N MET A 1 34.37 13.10 -51.07
CA MET A 1 35.63 13.48 -50.37
C MET A 1 35.41 13.31 -48.87
N GLN A 2 36.38 12.70 -48.18
CA GLN A 2 36.29 12.50 -46.73
C GLN A 2 36.74 13.79 -46.03
N GLY A 3 35.83 14.48 -45.35
CA GLY A 3 36.16 15.70 -44.61
C GLY A 3 36.99 15.39 -43.36
N LYS A 4 38.04 16.18 -43.11
CA LYS A 4 38.75 16.20 -41.83
C LYS A 4 38.25 17.37 -40.98
N LYS A 5 37.80 17.09 -39.75
CA LYS A 5 37.45 18.12 -38.77
C LYS A 5 38.71 18.53 -38.01
N ILE A 6 39.15 19.77 -38.18
CA ILE A 6 40.19 20.37 -37.35
C ILE A 6 39.47 21.08 -36.21
N GLN A 7 39.70 20.64 -34.97
CA GLN A 7 39.08 21.24 -33.79
C GLN A 7 40.01 22.32 -33.22
N GLN A 8 39.52 23.55 -33.14
CA GLN A 8 40.14 24.65 -32.43
C GLN A 8 39.15 25.12 -31.37
N GLU A 9 39.59 25.24 -30.12
CA GLU A 9 38.72 25.62 -29.00
C GLU A 9 38.37 27.13 -29.08
N SER A 10 37.10 27.46 -28.87
CA SER A 10 36.67 28.86 -28.82
C SER A 10 37.11 29.49 -27.49
N LEU A 11 37.83 30.60 -27.56
CA LEU A 11 38.33 31.33 -26.37
C LEU A 11 37.23 32.07 -25.59
N PHE A 12 36.12 32.43 -26.24
CA PHE A 12 34.98 33.10 -25.63
C PHE A 12 33.68 32.45 -26.11
N ILE A 13 32.76 32.16 -25.18
CA ILE A 13 31.45 31.57 -25.49
C ILE A 13 30.37 32.50 -24.91
N GLN A 14 29.54 33.07 -25.77
CA GLN A 14 28.28 33.68 -25.35
C GLN A 14 27.24 32.57 -25.32
N PHE A 15 26.76 32.22 -24.11
CA PHE A 15 26.03 30.97 -23.88
C PHE A 15 24.79 31.20 -23.01
N GLN A 16 23.63 30.70 -23.46
CA GLN A 16 22.42 30.58 -22.64
C GLN A 16 21.94 29.13 -22.62
N LEU A 17 21.86 28.53 -21.43
CA LEU A 17 21.40 27.15 -21.25
C LEU A 17 19.98 26.91 -21.79
N SER A 18 19.11 27.92 -21.74
CA SER A 18 17.72 27.84 -22.24
C SER A 18 17.60 27.54 -23.73
N ASP A 19 18.60 27.96 -24.50
CA ASP A 19 18.60 27.88 -25.96
C ASP A 19 19.11 26.53 -26.43
N HIS A 20 20.02 25.93 -25.64
CA HIS A 20 20.62 24.63 -25.92
C HIS A 20 19.87 23.45 -25.33
N VAL A 21 19.02 23.63 -24.32
CA VAL A 21 18.20 22.55 -23.75
C VAL A 21 16.84 22.52 -24.46
N PRO A 22 16.52 21.51 -25.30
CA PRO A 22 15.28 21.48 -26.07
C PRO A 22 14.00 21.54 -25.22
N VAL A 23 12.90 22.06 -25.76
CA VAL A 23 11.62 22.22 -25.04
C VAL A 23 11.00 20.87 -24.64
N ASP A 24 11.24 19.83 -25.44
CA ASP A 24 10.79 18.46 -25.21
C ASP A 24 11.69 17.68 -24.22
N ASN A 25 12.85 18.24 -23.84
CA ASN A 25 13.75 17.64 -22.86
C ASN A 25 13.03 17.37 -21.53
N PHE A 26 13.32 16.20 -20.95
CA PHE A 26 12.69 15.72 -19.73
C PHE A 26 12.84 16.69 -18.55
N TYR A 27 14.05 17.18 -18.28
CA TYR A 27 14.36 18.07 -17.16
C TYR A 27 13.82 19.48 -17.35
N ARG A 28 13.79 19.98 -18.59
CA ARG A 28 13.13 21.26 -18.91
C ARG A 28 11.63 21.20 -18.65
N ARG A 29 10.97 20.11 -19.03
CA ARG A 29 9.55 19.88 -18.75
C ARG A 29 9.27 19.67 -17.26
N LEU A 30 10.17 18.95 -16.58
CA LEU A 30 10.09 18.74 -15.14
C LEU A 30 10.15 20.07 -14.39
N LYS A 31 11.11 20.95 -14.73
CA LYS A 31 11.25 22.30 -14.15
C LYS A 31 9.95 23.11 -14.22
N LYS A 32 9.21 23.00 -15.33
CA LYS A 32 7.93 23.70 -15.54
C LYS A 32 6.76 23.07 -14.78
N THR A 33 6.80 21.77 -14.52
CA THR A 33 5.68 21.00 -13.97
C THR A 33 5.72 20.91 -12.45
N LEU A 34 6.93 20.79 -11.89
CA LEU A 34 7.16 20.56 -10.47
C LEU A 34 7.56 21.86 -9.78
N ASP A 35 6.61 22.46 -9.08
CA ASP A 35 6.85 23.56 -8.15
C ASP A 35 7.33 23.00 -6.80
N LEU A 36 8.43 23.57 -6.30
CA LEU A 36 9.11 23.16 -5.07
C LEU A 36 9.23 24.29 -4.05
N ASP A 37 8.60 25.44 -4.27
CA ASP A 37 8.77 26.62 -3.41
C ASP A 37 8.24 26.40 -1.98
N PHE A 38 7.30 25.45 -1.79
CA PHE A 38 6.83 25.00 -0.47
C PHE A 38 7.98 24.50 0.44
N LEU A 39 9.13 24.11 -0.14
CA LEU A 39 10.30 23.67 0.61
C LEU A 39 10.91 24.81 1.42
N TYR A 40 10.85 26.06 0.97
CA TYR A 40 11.40 27.19 1.72
C TYR A 40 10.67 27.37 3.06
N GLN A 41 9.35 27.22 3.08
CA GLN A 41 8.56 27.30 4.30
C GLN A 41 8.75 26.05 5.18
N SER A 42 8.68 24.84 4.61
CA SER A 42 8.74 23.59 5.39
C SER A 42 10.12 23.32 5.99
N THR A 43 11.18 23.83 5.37
CA THR A 43 12.56 23.62 5.84
C THR A 43 13.12 24.77 6.65
N LEU A 44 12.41 25.90 6.79
CA LEU A 44 12.88 27.11 7.46
C LEU A 44 13.48 26.85 8.85
N LYS A 45 12.88 25.91 9.61
CA LYS A 45 13.34 25.49 10.96
C LYS A 45 14.76 24.92 11.00
N TYR A 46 15.30 24.47 9.87
CA TYR A 46 16.65 23.89 9.77
C TYR A 46 17.72 24.93 9.41
N TYR A 47 17.31 26.13 9.02
CA TYR A 47 18.22 27.20 8.58
C TYR A 47 18.33 28.28 9.66
N GLY A 48 19.57 28.57 10.05
CA GLY A 48 19.88 29.69 10.93
C GLY A 48 19.76 31.04 10.21
N LYS A 49 19.67 32.12 10.98
CA LYS A 49 19.68 33.50 10.46
C LYS A 49 21.10 34.05 10.23
N GLU A 50 22.11 33.41 10.81
CA GLU A 50 23.50 33.85 10.83
C GLU A 50 24.44 32.74 10.36
N GLY A 51 25.64 33.11 9.89
CA GLY A 51 26.68 32.20 9.41
C GLY A 51 26.72 32.01 7.90
N GLN A 52 27.47 31.01 7.45
CA GLN A 52 27.61 30.69 6.02
C GLN A 52 26.28 30.20 5.45
N LYS A 53 25.91 30.71 4.27
CA LYS A 53 24.72 30.26 3.54
C LYS A 53 24.83 28.76 3.24
N SER A 54 23.86 28.01 3.74
CA SER A 54 23.72 26.58 3.45
C SER A 54 23.16 26.34 2.05
N ILE A 55 23.17 25.08 1.61
CA ILE A 55 22.56 24.68 0.33
C ILE A 55 21.09 25.09 0.27
N ASP A 56 20.65 25.58 -0.89
CA ASP A 56 19.23 25.85 -1.14
C ASP A 56 18.41 24.53 -1.03
N PRO A 57 17.32 24.50 -0.23
CA PRO A 57 16.51 23.30 -0.04
C PRO A 57 15.86 22.78 -1.33
N VAL A 58 15.49 23.67 -2.26
CA VAL A 58 14.96 23.33 -3.58
C VAL A 58 16.05 22.66 -4.42
N VAL A 59 17.25 23.24 -4.46
CA VAL A 59 18.39 22.64 -5.17
C VAL A 59 18.73 21.26 -4.60
N PHE A 60 18.73 21.13 -3.27
CA PHE A 60 18.93 19.85 -2.59
C PHE A 60 17.90 18.81 -3.06
N MET A 61 16.61 19.13 -3.01
CA MET A 61 15.56 18.19 -3.43
C MET A 61 15.63 17.85 -4.92
N LYS A 62 15.98 18.81 -5.78
CA LYS A 62 16.19 18.56 -7.22
C LYS A 62 17.36 17.60 -7.45
N LEU A 63 18.51 17.80 -6.79
CA LEU A 63 19.66 16.88 -6.87
C LEU A 63 19.29 15.48 -6.39
N MET A 64 18.52 15.38 -5.31
CA MET A 64 18.02 14.10 -4.83
C MET A 64 17.11 13.42 -5.87
N LEU A 65 16.15 14.16 -6.45
CA LEU A 65 15.29 13.65 -7.52
C LEU A 65 16.09 13.17 -8.73
N VAL A 66 17.10 13.93 -9.17
CA VAL A 66 18.01 13.54 -10.26
C VAL A 66 18.65 12.18 -9.97
N GLY A 67 19.11 11.94 -8.73
CA GLY A 67 19.64 10.64 -8.32
C GLY A 67 18.67 9.49 -8.59
N TYR A 68 17.41 9.61 -8.15
CA TYR A 68 16.41 8.58 -8.38
C TYR A 68 15.92 8.52 -9.85
N LEU A 69 15.88 9.64 -10.57
CA LEU A 69 15.47 9.70 -11.96
C LEU A 69 16.51 9.06 -12.89
N GLU A 70 17.79 9.22 -12.60
CA GLU A 70 18.91 8.65 -13.36
C GLU A 70 19.38 7.29 -12.83
N ASN A 71 18.70 6.74 -11.82
CA ASN A 71 19.06 5.47 -11.19
C ASN A 71 20.49 5.47 -10.57
N ILE A 72 20.84 6.57 -9.90
CA ILE A 72 22.13 6.80 -9.25
C ILE A 72 21.95 6.84 -7.73
N ASN A 73 22.61 5.93 -7.02
CA ASN A 73 22.54 5.80 -5.55
C ASN A 73 23.73 6.42 -4.79
N SER A 74 24.69 7.04 -5.49
CA SER A 74 25.91 7.64 -4.93
C SER A 74 25.88 9.16 -5.03
N ASP A 75 26.00 9.85 -3.89
CA ASP A 75 25.98 11.32 -3.83
C ASP A 75 27.12 11.95 -4.66
N ARG A 76 28.31 11.32 -4.68
CA ARG A 76 29.43 11.74 -5.52
C ARG A 76 29.08 11.66 -7.00
N ARG A 77 28.44 10.56 -7.41
CA ARG A 77 28.05 10.34 -8.80
C ARG A 77 26.90 11.26 -9.21
N ILE A 78 25.98 11.60 -8.29
CA ILE A 78 24.93 12.61 -8.53
C ILE A 78 25.57 13.94 -8.90
N ILE A 79 26.51 14.45 -8.08
CA ILE A 79 27.16 15.74 -8.34
C ILE A 79 27.97 15.70 -9.63
N SER A 80 28.83 14.68 -9.81
CA SER A 80 29.65 14.53 -11.03
C SER A 80 28.78 14.44 -12.29
N SER A 81 27.72 13.60 -12.27
CA SER A 81 26.82 13.47 -13.42
C SER A 81 25.99 14.72 -13.68
N SER A 82 25.64 15.48 -12.63
CA SER A 82 24.90 16.74 -12.76
C SER A 82 25.77 17.84 -13.36
N GLY A 83 27.05 17.92 -12.98
CA GLY A 83 27.99 18.90 -13.50
C GLY A 83 28.33 18.72 -14.99
N MET A 84 28.19 17.51 -15.52
CA MET A 84 28.46 17.21 -16.95
C MET A 84 27.25 17.39 -17.87
N ARG A 85 26.04 17.55 -17.33
CA ARG A 85 24.78 17.52 -18.09
C ARG A 85 24.07 18.87 -18.09
N MET A 86 24.05 19.52 -19.25
CA MET A 86 23.42 20.83 -19.46
C MET A 86 21.93 20.86 -19.07
N ASP A 87 21.20 19.78 -19.36
CA ASP A 87 19.77 19.70 -19.06
C ASP A 87 19.49 19.60 -17.55
N ILE A 88 20.36 18.90 -16.81
CA ILE A 88 20.31 18.83 -15.35
C ILE A 88 20.70 20.19 -14.74
N LEU A 89 21.79 20.81 -15.19
CA LEU A 89 22.20 22.14 -14.75
C LEU A 89 21.08 23.17 -14.94
N TYR A 90 20.41 23.14 -16.09
CA TYR A 90 19.25 23.99 -16.36
C TYR A 90 18.08 23.75 -15.39
N PHE A 91 17.81 22.50 -15.02
CA PHE A 91 16.79 22.14 -14.03
C PHE A 91 17.16 22.63 -12.62
N LEU A 92 18.43 22.47 -12.24
CA LEU A 92 18.97 22.94 -10.97
C LEU A 92 19.00 24.48 -10.88
N GLY A 93 19.20 25.16 -12.00
CA GLY A 93 19.40 26.61 -12.05
C GLY A 93 20.86 27.01 -11.88
N TYR A 94 21.79 26.18 -12.35
CA TYR A 94 23.24 26.44 -12.34
C TYR A 94 23.75 26.69 -13.76
N ASP A 95 24.77 27.53 -13.88
CA ASP A 95 25.50 27.75 -15.12
C ASP A 95 26.69 26.78 -15.28
N LEU A 96 27.24 26.66 -16.50
CA LEU A 96 28.32 25.72 -16.83
C LEU A 96 29.59 25.89 -15.96
N GLY A 97 29.91 27.13 -15.58
CA GLY A 97 31.09 27.45 -14.79
C GLY A 97 30.85 27.49 -13.29
N GLN A 98 29.60 27.31 -12.84
CA GLN A 98 29.25 27.44 -11.42
C GLN A 98 29.53 26.12 -10.69
N GLU A 99 30.24 26.19 -9.57
CA GLU A 99 30.53 25.02 -8.77
C GLU A 99 29.27 24.48 -8.07
N LEU A 100 29.02 23.18 -8.23
CA LEU A 100 27.95 22.47 -7.54
C LEU A 100 28.30 22.21 -6.06
N PRO A 101 27.31 22.04 -5.17
CA PRO A 101 27.56 21.74 -3.78
C PRO A 101 28.40 20.48 -3.59
N TRP A 102 29.28 20.49 -2.59
CA TRP A 102 30.06 19.31 -2.24
C TRP A 102 29.17 18.12 -1.89
N HIS A 103 29.54 16.92 -2.34
CA HIS A 103 28.69 15.72 -2.21
C HIS A 103 28.32 15.38 -0.75
N SER A 104 29.17 15.73 0.22
CA SER A 104 28.89 15.46 1.64
C SER A 104 27.74 16.32 2.18
N THR A 105 27.53 17.51 1.60
CA THR A 105 26.41 18.40 1.91
C THR A 105 25.09 17.69 1.65
N LEU A 106 24.96 16.97 0.53
CA LEU A 106 23.76 16.15 0.25
C LEU A 106 23.50 15.11 1.34
N SER A 107 24.54 14.37 1.74
CA SER A 107 24.40 13.32 2.74
C SER A 107 24.02 13.87 4.13
N ARG A 108 24.56 15.04 4.50
CA ARG A 108 24.29 15.72 5.77
C ARG A 108 22.89 16.31 5.78
N THR A 109 22.50 17.04 4.73
CA THR A 109 21.17 17.64 4.61
C THR A 109 20.07 16.57 4.57
N ARG A 110 20.27 15.45 3.87
CA ARG A 110 19.33 14.32 3.88
C ARG A 110 19.10 13.76 5.29
N LYS A 111 20.17 13.68 6.08
CA LYS A 111 20.08 13.24 7.48
C LYS A 111 19.31 14.25 8.33
N LEU A 112 19.60 15.54 8.14
CA LEU A 112 19.02 16.65 8.89
C LEU A 112 17.52 16.83 8.65
N PHE A 113 17.08 16.87 7.39
CA PHE A 113 15.67 17.08 7.07
C PHE A 113 14.82 15.92 7.56
N GLY A 114 13.65 16.21 8.13
CA GLY A 114 12.73 15.20 8.64
C GLY A 114 12.08 14.38 7.52
N GLU A 115 11.43 13.27 7.88
CA GLU A 115 10.69 12.43 6.91
C GLU A 115 9.48 13.17 6.33
N GLU A 116 8.92 14.10 7.09
CA GLU A 116 7.77 14.92 6.72
C GLU A 116 8.01 15.71 5.43
N THR A 117 9.20 16.27 5.23
CA THR A 117 9.54 17.05 4.02
C THR A 117 9.54 16.16 2.77
N PHE A 118 10.00 14.92 2.89
CA PHE A 118 10.01 13.96 1.78
C PHE A 118 8.60 13.41 1.50
N LEU A 119 7.80 13.22 2.56
CA LEU A 119 6.40 12.82 2.43
C LEU A 119 5.59 13.93 1.75
N GLU A 120 5.82 15.19 2.10
CA GLU A 120 5.18 16.34 1.47
C GLU A 120 5.49 16.41 -0.02
N LEU A 121 6.77 16.24 -0.41
CA LEU A 121 7.15 16.15 -1.83
C LEU A 121 6.40 15.01 -2.55
N PHE A 122 6.33 13.82 -1.95
CA PHE A 122 5.58 12.71 -2.52
C PHE A 122 4.09 13.05 -2.69
N LYS A 123 3.47 13.70 -1.68
CA LYS A 123 2.07 14.16 -1.75
C LYS A 123 1.85 15.21 -2.84
N GLN A 124 2.77 16.16 -3.02
CA GLN A 124 2.67 17.16 -4.10
C GLN A 124 2.72 16.49 -5.48
N VAL A 125 3.65 15.55 -5.68
CA VAL A 125 3.71 14.76 -6.92
C VAL A 125 2.44 13.93 -7.13
N LEU A 126 1.90 13.33 -6.08
CA LEU A 126 0.64 12.57 -6.12
C LEU A 126 -0.53 13.48 -6.53
N LYS A 127 -0.62 14.68 -5.95
CA LYS A 127 -1.62 15.69 -6.28
C LYS A 127 -1.55 16.11 -7.75
N LEU A 128 -0.35 16.27 -8.31
CA LEU A 128 -0.18 16.52 -9.75
C LEU A 128 -0.72 15.36 -10.61
N CYS A 129 -0.52 14.12 -10.19
CA CYS A 129 -1.07 12.95 -10.89
C CYS A 129 -2.60 12.91 -10.81
N ILE A 130 -3.18 13.28 -9.65
CA ILE A 130 -4.63 13.40 -9.44
C ILE A 130 -5.22 14.48 -10.35
N ASN A 131 -4.64 15.69 -10.33
CA ASN A 131 -5.09 16.81 -11.15
C ASN A 131 -5.04 16.51 -12.65
N LYS A 132 -4.12 15.65 -13.08
CA LYS A 132 -4.00 15.18 -14.47
C LYS A 132 -4.97 14.03 -14.81
N GLY A 133 -5.79 13.59 -13.87
CA GLY A 133 -6.78 12.52 -14.05
C GLY A 133 -6.17 11.13 -14.19
N MET A 134 -4.97 10.89 -13.63
CA MET A 134 -4.29 9.59 -13.73
C MET A 134 -4.75 8.59 -12.67
N ILE A 135 -5.49 9.03 -11.66
CA ILE A 135 -5.88 8.20 -10.52
C ILE A 135 -7.39 7.99 -10.54
N SER A 136 -7.82 6.73 -10.58
CA SER A 136 -9.24 6.41 -10.37
C SER A 136 -9.61 6.44 -8.90
N GLY A 137 -8.68 6.02 -8.02
CA GLY A 137 -8.85 6.04 -6.57
C GLY A 137 -9.61 4.85 -6.01
N LYS A 138 -10.56 4.32 -6.78
CA LYS A 138 -11.47 3.24 -6.39
C LYS A 138 -10.76 1.98 -5.91
N ARG A 139 -9.70 1.55 -6.62
CA ARG A 139 -9.04 0.25 -6.41
C ARG A 139 -7.55 0.43 -6.19
N GLN A 140 -7.07 -0.05 -5.05
CA GLN A 140 -5.66 -0.01 -4.70
C GLN A 140 -5.12 -1.43 -4.56
N ALA A 141 -4.02 -1.72 -5.25
CA ALA A 141 -3.30 -2.96 -5.11
C ALA A 141 -2.11 -2.77 -4.16
N VAL A 142 -2.03 -3.62 -3.13
CA VAL A 142 -1.05 -3.56 -2.05
C VAL A 142 -0.13 -4.77 -2.14
N ASP A 143 1.17 -4.52 -2.02
CA ASP A 143 2.18 -5.57 -2.01
C ASP A 143 3.43 -5.08 -1.27
N SER A 144 4.30 -6.03 -0.89
CA SER A 144 5.56 -5.73 -0.20
C SER A 144 6.77 -6.29 -0.91
N ALA A 145 7.92 -5.64 -0.69
CA ALA A 145 9.20 -6.12 -1.19
C ALA A 145 10.29 -5.92 -0.14
N LEU A 146 11.14 -6.94 0.03
CA LEU A 146 12.34 -6.82 0.85
C LEU A 146 13.45 -6.10 0.06
N ILE A 147 13.92 -4.96 0.53
CA ILE A 147 14.99 -4.17 -0.08
C ILE A 147 16.28 -4.32 0.76
N PRO A 148 17.42 -4.73 0.16
CA PRO A 148 18.67 -4.89 0.90
C PRO A 148 19.08 -3.59 1.61
N ALA A 149 19.52 -3.71 2.86
CA ALA A 149 20.03 -2.59 3.64
C ALA A 149 21.49 -2.26 3.31
N ASN A 150 21.97 -1.08 3.71
CA ASN A 150 23.39 -0.73 3.68
C ASN A 150 24.16 -1.30 4.88
N ALA A 151 24.03 -2.60 5.12
CA ALA A 151 24.71 -3.28 6.20
C ALA A 151 25.08 -4.71 5.79
N ALA A 152 26.23 -5.18 6.25
CA ALA A 152 26.71 -6.52 5.94
C ALA A 152 26.33 -7.50 7.06
N LYS A 153 26.08 -8.76 6.68
CA LYS A 153 25.78 -9.82 7.66
C LYS A 153 26.98 -10.15 8.55
N HIS A 154 28.20 -10.11 8.00
CA HIS A 154 29.42 -10.43 8.74
C HIS A 154 29.79 -9.35 9.77
N SER A 155 29.27 -8.14 9.62
CA SER A 155 29.51 -7.04 10.56
C SER A 155 28.49 -7.02 11.70
N MET A 156 27.71 -8.08 11.88
CA MET A 156 26.80 -8.20 13.01
C MET A 156 27.55 -8.70 14.23
N VAL A 157 27.16 -8.19 15.38
CA VAL A 157 27.75 -8.50 16.68
C VAL A 157 26.69 -9.15 17.55
N GLU A 158 27.09 -10.06 18.42
CA GLU A 158 26.18 -10.64 19.42
C GLU A 158 25.64 -9.55 20.34
N ARG A 159 24.36 -9.70 20.68
CA ARG A 159 23.75 -8.91 21.75
C ARG A 159 24.25 -9.51 23.06
N ILE A 160 25.05 -8.73 23.78
CA ILE A 160 25.27 -8.98 25.20
C ILE A 160 23.95 -8.61 25.88
N VAL A 161 23.13 -9.62 26.16
CA VAL A 161 21.95 -9.42 27.01
C VAL A 161 22.49 -9.25 28.42
N MET A 162 22.31 -8.07 29.02
CA MET A 162 22.67 -7.81 30.42
C MET A 162 21.76 -8.58 31.39
N GLU A 163 21.64 -9.90 31.24
CA GLU A 163 21.23 -10.78 32.33
C GLU A 163 22.46 -11.15 33.20
N ASP A 164 23.66 -11.04 32.61
CA ASP A 164 24.94 -11.32 33.26
C ASP A 164 25.45 -10.21 34.19
N ALA A 165 24.83 -9.03 34.28
CA ALA A 165 25.22 -8.08 35.33
C ALA A 165 25.02 -8.70 36.73
N SER A 166 24.00 -9.55 36.89
CA SER A 166 23.76 -10.28 38.14
C SER A 166 24.72 -11.45 38.38
N VAL A 167 25.30 -12.02 37.31
CA VAL A 167 26.29 -13.10 37.38
C VAL A 167 27.68 -12.50 37.63
N PHE A 168 28.02 -11.41 36.95
CA PHE A 168 29.27 -10.67 37.13
C PHE A 168 29.34 -9.99 38.50
N SER A 169 28.22 -9.51 39.05
CA SER A 169 28.16 -9.04 40.45
C SER A 169 28.29 -10.17 41.48
N ARG A 170 27.86 -11.40 41.16
CA ARG A 170 28.08 -12.57 42.03
C ARG A 170 29.53 -13.01 41.98
N GLU A 171 30.13 -13.09 40.79
CA GLU A 171 31.55 -13.42 40.64
C GLU A 171 32.48 -12.35 41.21
N LEU A 172 32.11 -11.07 41.17
CA LEU A 172 32.86 -10.01 41.87
C LEU A 172 32.71 -10.09 43.39
N ASN A 173 31.53 -10.45 43.92
CA ASN A 173 31.33 -10.59 45.36
C ASN A 173 31.99 -11.85 45.94
N ASP A 174 32.02 -12.95 45.18
CA ASP A 174 32.67 -14.21 45.60
C ASP A 174 34.20 -14.11 45.57
N ASN A 175 34.78 -13.15 44.84
CA ASN A 175 36.22 -12.93 44.74
C ASN A 175 36.77 -11.85 45.70
N ILE A 176 35.93 -11.28 46.59
CA ILE A 176 36.37 -10.26 47.56
C ILE A 176 36.87 -10.88 48.89
N GLU A 177 36.69 -12.18 49.13
CA GLU A 177 37.12 -12.84 50.39
C GLU A 177 38.54 -13.44 50.41
N HIS A 178 39.40 -13.16 49.43
CA HIS A 178 40.82 -13.52 49.54
C HIS A 178 41.74 -12.33 49.21
N GLU A 179 42.24 -11.69 50.27
CA GLU A 179 43.26 -10.66 50.25
C GLU A 179 44.65 -11.15 49.77
N ALA A 180 45.38 -10.19 49.20
CA ALA A 180 46.83 -9.98 49.23
C ALA A 180 47.76 -10.80 48.30
N ALA A 181 48.24 -10.15 47.21
CA ALA A 181 49.68 -10.04 46.87
C ALA A 181 49.91 -9.09 45.68
N GLU A 182 50.98 -8.29 45.77
CA GLU A 182 51.44 -7.24 44.84
C GLU A 182 52.12 -7.76 43.54
N PRO A 183 52.37 -6.89 42.54
CA PRO A 183 52.44 -7.22 41.12
C PRO A 183 53.86 -7.58 40.64
N ASN A 184 53.98 -8.49 39.67
CA ASN A 184 55.20 -8.62 38.86
C ASN A 184 54.96 -9.10 37.42
N GLU A 185 55.40 -8.24 36.50
CA GLU A 185 56.05 -8.45 35.21
C GLU A 185 55.70 -9.65 34.30
N SER A 186 55.21 -9.28 33.11
CA SER A 186 55.53 -9.81 31.77
C SER A 186 56.09 -11.24 31.67
N LYS A 187 55.31 -12.11 31.04
CA LYS A 187 55.79 -13.19 30.14
C LYS A 187 54.64 -13.72 29.29
N ASP A 188 54.80 -13.59 27.97
CA ASP A 188 53.99 -14.29 26.97
C ASP A 188 53.92 -15.80 27.24
N PRO A 189 52.74 -16.43 27.10
CA PRO A 189 52.67 -17.86 26.88
C PRO A 189 52.18 -18.16 25.46
N LYS A 190 53.17 -18.50 24.63
CA LYS A 190 53.21 -19.60 23.65
C LYS A 190 51.88 -20.26 23.27
N ASP A 191 51.71 -20.33 21.94
CA ASP A 191 50.99 -21.34 21.18
C ASP A 191 50.85 -22.68 21.93
N ASN A 192 49.62 -22.98 22.34
CA ASN A 192 49.17 -24.35 22.56
C ASN A 192 47.93 -24.57 21.71
N ASN A 193 48.17 -25.25 20.57
CA ASN A 193 47.16 -25.98 19.82
C ASN A 193 46.49 -26.98 20.77
N ASP A 194 45.33 -26.63 21.30
CA ASP A 194 44.43 -27.63 21.87
C ASP A 194 43.11 -27.67 21.10
N LYS A 195 42.73 -28.90 20.77
CA LYS A 195 41.65 -29.25 19.84
C LYS A 195 40.31 -28.99 20.53
N GLY A 196 39.87 -27.74 20.51
CA GLY A 196 38.52 -27.35 20.91
C GLY A 196 37.47 -28.01 20.02
N SER A 197 36.55 -28.72 20.67
CA SER A 197 35.26 -29.18 20.15
C SER A 197 34.69 -28.21 19.11
N LYS A 198 34.28 -28.71 17.94
CA LYS A 198 33.50 -27.93 16.97
C LYS A 198 32.14 -27.60 17.60
N GLU A 199 32.10 -26.55 18.41
CA GLU A 199 30.86 -25.88 18.77
C GLU A 199 30.15 -25.54 17.46
N LYS A 200 28.96 -26.12 17.26
CA LYS A 200 28.11 -25.77 16.13
C LYS A 200 27.76 -24.30 16.26
N LYS A 201 28.52 -23.42 15.61
CA LYS A 201 28.23 -21.98 15.55
C LYS A 201 26.77 -21.80 15.14
N VAL A 202 25.94 -21.39 16.10
CA VAL A 202 24.51 -21.15 15.88
C VAL A 202 24.39 -20.03 14.86
N ALA A 203 23.55 -20.23 13.84
CA ALA A 203 23.35 -19.20 12.82
C ALA A 203 22.81 -17.92 13.48
N PRO A 204 23.31 -16.73 13.10
CA PRO A 204 22.90 -15.50 13.75
C PRO A 204 21.41 -15.24 13.52
N THR A 205 20.70 -14.79 14.56
CA THR A 205 19.28 -14.41 14.50
C THR A 205 19.13 -12.94 14.90
N ASN A 206 17.96 -12.33 14.66
CA ASN A 206 17.70 -10.96 15.09
C ASN A 206 17.64 -10.78 16.62
N GLN A 207 17.46 -11.89 17.36
CA GLN A 207 17.46 -11.91 18.82
C GLN A 207 18.87 -12.03 19.38
N THR A 208 19.72 -12.87 18.77
CA THR A 208 21.09 -13.08 19.26
C THR A 208 22.07 -12.05 18.74
N HIS A 209 21.83 -11.48 17.55
CA HIS A 209 22.75 -10.55 16.90
C HIS A 209 22.06 -9.24 16.51
N TYR A 210 22.84 -8.17 16.41
CA TYR A 210 22.41 -6.91 15.82
C TYR A 210 23.51 -6.33 14.93
N SER A 211 23.15 -5.39 14.06
CA SER A 211 24.14 -4.67 13.25
C SER A 211 24.49 -3.34 13.92
N PRO A 212 25.73 -3.13 14.39
CA PRO A 212 26.16 -1.82 14.90
C PRO A 212 26.13 -0.75 13.81
N SER A 213 26.37 -1.15 12.56
CA SER A 213 26.35 -0.26 11.41
C SER A 213 24.96 0.25 11.05
N ASP A 214 23.92 -0.60 11.18
CA ASP A 214 22.53 -0.23 10.93
C ASP A 214 21.58 -0.99 11.89
N PRO A 215 21.33 -0.45 13.09
CA PRO A 215 20.58 -1.15 14.14
C PRO A 215 19.12 -1.46 13.80
N ASP A 216 18.54 -0.77 12.81
CA ASP A 216 17.14 -0.95 12.39
C ASP A 216 16.97 -2.01 11.29
N ALA A 217 18.04 -2.31 10.55
CA ALA A 217 17.99 -3.36 9.54
C ALA A 217 17.78 -4.73 10.19
N ARG A 218 17.06 -5.62 9.52
CA ARG A 218 16.71 -6.94 10.07
C ARG A 218 17.11 -8.07 9.17
N LEU A 219 17.66 -9.10 9.79
CA LEU A 219 18.11 -10.31 9.15
C LEU A 219 16.89 -11.09 8.66
N THR A 220 16.80 -11.27 7.34
CA THR A 220 15.66 -11.89 6.68
C THR A 220 16.16 -12.71 5.49
N THR A 221 15.43 -13.76 5.15
CA THR A 221 15.74 -14.66 4.03
C THR A 221 14.69 -14.50 2.95
N LYS A 222 15.13 -14.25 1.71
CA LYS A 222 14.26 -14.35 0.54
C LYS A 222 14.27 -15.80 0.03
N PRO A 223 13.18 -16.32 -0.54
CA PRO A 223 13.18 -17.65 -1.15
C PRO A 223 14.34 -17.81 -2.15
N GLY A 224 15.12 -18.88 -2.00
CA GLY A 224 16.26 -19.19 -2.88
C GLY A 224 17.46 -18.25 -2.78
N LYS A 225 17.52 -17.33 -1.81
CA LYS A 225 18.65 -16.39 -1.64
C LYS A 225 19.25 -16.48 -0.24
N PRO A 226 20.55 -16.17 -0.08
CA PRO A 226 21.17 -16.15 1.23
C PRO A 226 20.54 -15.08 2.12
N MET A 227 20.52 -15.38 3.41
CA MET A 227 20.06 -14.48 4.45
C MET A 227 20.90 -13.19 4.47
N ARG A 228 20.25 -12.03 4.47
CA ARG A 228 20.88 -10.69 4.50
C ARG A 228 20.08 -9.73 5.37
N LEU A 229 20.61 -8.55 5.62
CA LEU A 229 19.91 -7.46 6.28
C LEU A 229 19.01 -6.73 5.27
N TYR A 230 17.72 -6.60 5.60
CA TYR A 230 16.70 -6.02 4.75
C TYR A 230 15.86 -4.98 5.51
N TYR A 231 15.32 -4.04 4.74
CA TYR A 231 14.10 -3.30 5.05
C TYR A 231 12.95 -3.87 4.23
N ARG A 232 11.72 -3.71 4.69
CA ARG A 232 10.53 -4.09 3.92
C ARG A 232 9.82 -2.84 3.42
N ALA A 233 9.66 -2.73 2.11
CA ALA A 233 8.89 -1.68 1.46
C ALA A 233 7.44 -2.15 1.33
N GLN A 234 6.51 -1.43 1.93
CA GLN A 234 5.08 -1.63 1.79
C GLN A 234 4.54 -0.57 0.84
N MET A 235 3.82 -0.97 -0.22
CA MET A 235 3.39 -0.04 -1.26
C MET A 235 1.92 -0.29 -1.64
N ALA A 236 1.20 0.79 -1.94
CA ALA A 236 -0.10 0.75 -2.59
C ALA A 236 -0.05 1.47 -3.95
N VAL A 237 -0.72 0.88 -4.94
CA VAL A 237 -0.73 1.36 -6.33
C VAL A 237 -2.16 1.42 -6.85
N ASP A 238 -2.50 2.53 -7.52
CA ASP A 238 -3.78 2.67 -8.20
C ASP A 238 -3.82 1.83 -9.48
N THR A 239 -4.87 1.04 -9.65
CA THR A 239 -4.99 0.11 -10.78
C THR A 239 -5.21 0.77 -12.15
N ALA A 240 -5.57 2.06 -12.24
CA ALA A 240 -5.92 2.68 -13.52
C ALA A 240 -4.68 3.03 -14.35
N CYS A 241 -3.72 3.75 -13.77
CA CYS A 241 -2.49 4.16 -14.46
C CYS A 241 -1.22 3.70 -13.75
N HIS A 242 -1.31 2.71 -12.84
CA HIS A 242 -0.23 2.27 -11.94
C HIS A 242 0.54 3.44 -11.32
N VAL A 243 -0.19 4.36 -10.69
CA VAL A 243 0.41 5.46 -9.91
C VAL A 243 0.59 4.96 -8.49
N ILE A 244 1.76 5.22 -7.89
CA ILE A 244 2.00 4.87 -6.49
C ILE A 244 1.28 5.88 -5.62
N THR A 245 0.43 5.39 -4.73
CA THR A 245 -0.45 6.22 -3.89
C THR A 245 0.01 6.23 -2.44
N TYR A 246 0.75 5.20 -2.04
CA TYR A 246 1.34 5.06 -0.73
C TYR A 246 2.61 4.23 -0.81
N ILE A 247 3.64 4.60 -0.04
CA ILE A 247 4.81 3.76 0.20
C ILE A 247 5.37 4.05 1.60
N GLN A 248 5.85 3.02 2.30
CA GLN A 248 6.53 3.18 3.58
C GLN A 248 7.55 2.07 3.83
N ALA A 249 8.66 2.42 4.50
CA ALA A 249 9.61 1.45 5.06
C ALA A 249 9.13 0.86 6.40
N PHE A 250 9.29 -0.44 6.53
CA PHE A 250 9.14 -1.24 7.74
C PHE A 250 10.41 -2.06 8.01
N LYS A 251 10.53 -2.63 9.21
CA LYS A 251 11.63 -3.54 9.51
C LYS A 251 11.51 -4.83 8.69
N GLY A 252 12.65 -5.37 8.27
CA GLY A 252 12.69 -6.53 7.36
C GLY A 252 12.00 -7.80 7.90
N ASN A 253 11.98 -8.00 9.22
CA ASN A 253 11.41 -9.19 9.87
C ASN A 253 9.93 -9.07 10.25
N GLU A 254 9.36 -7.86 10.19
CA GLU A 254 7.93 -7.70 10.42
C GLU A 254 7.17 -8.51 9.35
N ALA A 255 6.01 -9.05 9.68
CA ALA A 255 5.21 -9.85 8.74
C ALA A 255 4.24 -8.97 7.94
N ASP A 256 3.80 -9.44 6.77
CA ASP A 256 2.79 -8.74 5.95
C ASP A 256 1.41 -8.76 6.61
N ASN A 257 1.10 -9.86 7.32
CA ASN A 257 -0.17 -10.12 7.97
C ASN A 257 -0.63 -9.05 8.99
N SER A 258 0.28 -8.22 9.51
CA SER A 258 0.01 -7.18 10.51
C SER A 258 0.10 -5.76 9.95
N SER A 259 0.47 -5.61 8.67
CA SER A 259 0.81 -4.32 8.07
C SER A 259 -0.41 -3.55 7.55
N LEU A 260 -1.42 -4.22 6.98
CA LEU A 260 -2.62 -3.57 6.44
C LEU A 260 -3.31 -2.61 7.43
N PRO A 261 -3.57 -2.97 8.70
CA PRO A 261 -4.16 -2.05 9.68
C PRO A 261 -3.37 -0.74 9.85
N VAL A 262 -2.05 -0.75 9.63
CA VAL A 262 -1.19 0.45 9.71
C VAL A 262 -1.21 1.23 8.40
N ILE A 263 -1.29 0.54 7.27
CA ILE A 263 -1.26 1.12 5.92
C ILE A 263 -2.58 1.80 5.57
N LEU A 264 -3.71 1.14 5.85
CA LEU A 264 -5.04 1.58 5.40
C LEU A 264 -5.38 3.02 5.80
N PRO A 265 -5.24 3.44 7.09
CA PRO A 265 -5.60 4.81 7.48
C PRO A 265 -4.78 5.89 6.75
N ARG A 266 -3.50 5.60 6.47
CA ARG A 266 -2.59 6.53 5.79
C ARG A 266 -2.89 6.60 4.29
N LEU A 267 -3.14 5.45 3.67
CA LEU A 267 -3.57 5.36 2.28
C LEU A 267 -4.89 6.11 2.08
N THR A 268 -5.90 5.85 2.91
CA THR A 268 -7.19 6.53 2.82
C THR A 268 -7.08 8.01 3.15
N GLY A 269 -6.22 8.40 4.11
CA GLY A 269 -5.95 9.79 4.44
C GLY A 269 -5.38 10.59 3.26
N ASN A 270 -4.33 10.05 2.61
CA ASN A 270 -3.74 10.68 1.42
C ASN A 270 -4.76 10.88 0.28
N MET A 271 -5.70 9.94 0.11
CA MET A 271 -6.75 10.03 -0.90
C MET A 271 -7.88 10.99 -0.49
N ALA A 272 -8.28 10.96 0.77
CA ALA A 272 -9.32 11.82 1.32
C ALA A 272 -8.92 13.30 1.27
N GLU A 273 -7.63 13.63 1.47
CA GLU A 273 -7.07 14.97 1.26
C GLU A 273 -7.33 15.53 -0.15
N ASN A 274 -7.60 14.66 -1.13
CA ASN A 274 -7.91 15.01 -2.51
C ASN A 274 -9.35 14.65 -2.91
N ASN A 275 -10.26 14.44 -1.95
CA ASN A 275 -11.66 14.05 -2.17
C ASN A 275 -11.84 12.73 -2.94
N ILE A 276 -10.87 11.82 -2.84
CA ILE A 276 -10.93 10.50 -3.47
C ILE A 276 -11.28 9.45 -2.42
N HIS A 277 -12.32 8.66 -2.71
CA HIS A 277 -12.71 7.54 -1.85
C HIS A 277 -12.19 6.21 -2.39
N VAL A 278 -11.47 5.48 -1.55
CA VAL A 278 -11.01 4.11 -1.84
C VAL A 278 -12.13 3.14 -1.52
N GLU A 279 -12.46 2.24 -2.45
CA GLU A 279 -13.52 1.23 -2.26
C GLU A 279 -12.97 -0.19 -2.11
N GLU A 280 -11.92 -0.53 -2.86
CA GLU A 280 -11.43 -1.90 -3.01
C GLU A 280 -9.91 -2.00 -2.77
N ILE A 281 -9.49 -3.01 -2.01
CA ILE A 281 -8.09 -3.32 -1.72
C ILE A 281 -7.76 -4.72 -2.24
N LEU A 282 -6.70 -4.82 -3.05
CA LEU A 282 -6.22 -6.09 -3.61
C LEU A 282 -4.88 -6.41 -2.95
N ALA A 283 -4.75 -7.55 -2.28
CA ALA A 283 -3.49 -7.91 -1.62
C ALA A 283 -3.15 -9.38 -1.81
N ASP A 284 -1.88 -9.73 -1.58
CA ASP A 284 -1.39 -11.10 -1.66
C ASP A 284 -1.83 -11.95 -0.45
N THR A 285 -1.56 -13.26 -0.52
CA THR A 285 -1.87 -14.20 0.55
C THR A 285 -1.09 -13.91 1.85
N GLY A 286 0.07 -13.27 1.79
CA GLY A 286 0.86 -12.86 2.95
C GLY A 286 0.14 -11.85 3.85
N TYR A 287 -0.77 -11.04 3.31
CA TYR A 287 -1.62 -10.14 4.09
C TYR A 287 -2.83 -10.81 4.74
N SER A 288 -3.06 -12.10 4.48
CA SER A 288 -4.25 -12.80 4.95
C SER A 288 -4.20 -13.00 6.47
N SER A 289 -4.96 -12.17 7.20
CA SER A 289 -5.09 -12.26 8.64
C SER A 289 -6.46 -11.78 9.12
N GLY A 290 -6.96 -12.35 10.22
CA GLY A 290 -8.20 -11.88 10.84
C GLY A 290 -8.15 -10.40 11.21
N LYS A 291 -6.99 -9.90 11.66
CA LYS A 291 -6.76 -8.47 11.96
C LYS A 291 -6.88 -7.60 10.69
N ALA A 292 -6.29 -8.04 9.58
CA ALA A 292 -6.38 -7.33 8.31
C ALA A 292 -7.81 -7.30 7.76
N ILE A 293 -8.51 -8.43 7.79
CA ILE A 293 -9.91 -8.51 7.31
C ILE A 293 -10.83 -7.65 8.18
N ARG A 294 -10.66 -7.67 9.52
CA ARG A 294 -11.40 -6.77 10.42
C ARG A 294 -11.11 -5.30 10.13
N ALA A 295 -9.85 -4.94 9.90
CA ALA A 295 -9.48 -3.58 9.54
C ALA A 295 -10.13 -3.12 8.22
N LEU A 296 -10.20 -3.99 7.22
CA LEU A 296 -10.90 -3.70 5.96
C LEU A 296 -12.39 -3.43 6.19
N THR A 297 -13.06 -4.33 6.91
CA THR A 297 -14.51 -4.19 7.21
C THR A 297 -14.79 -2.95 8.05
N ALA A 298 -13.96 -2.64 9.04
CA ALA A 298 -14.10 -1.45 9.89
C ALA A 298 -13.97 -0.13 9.11
N ASN A 299 -13.14 -0.12 8.06
CA ASN A 299 -13.00 1.05 7.17
C ASN A 299 -14.00 1.04 6.01
N GLY A 300 -14.94 0.09 5.95
CA GLY A 300 -15.91 -0.02 4.86
C GLY A 300 -15.32 -0.46 3.51
N LEU A 301 -14.10 -1.01 3.52
CA LEU A 301 -13.34 -1.37 2.33
C LEU A 301 -13.60 -2.82 1.91
N LYS A 302 -13.67 -3.06 0.59
CA LYS A 302 -13.79 -4.39 0.02
C LYS A 302 -12.41 -4.98 -0.26
N GLY A 303 -11.94 -5.87 0.60
CA GLY A 303 -10.73 -6.65 0.33
C GLY A 303 -10.97 -7.78 -0.67
N TYR A 304 -9.91 -8.10 -1.42
CA TYR A 304 -9.71 -9.36 -2.12
C TYR A 304 -8.33 -9.88 -1.72
N ILE A 305 -8.30 -10.85 -0.81
CA ILE A 305 -7.09 -11.40 -0.21
C ILE A 305 -7.26 -12.93 -0.14
N PRO A 306 -6.45 -13.74 -0.84
CA PRO A 306 -6.58 -15.19 -0.76
C PRO A 306 -6.33 -15.70 0.68
N ALA A 307 -6.96 -16.82 1.03
CA ALA A 307 -6.68 -17.49 2.30
C ALA A 307 -5.25 -18.07 2.30
N PRO A 308 -4.57 -18.14 3.46
CA PRO A 308 -3.24 -18.75 3.55
C PRO A 308 -3.32 -20.24 3.20
N GLY A 309 -2.26 -20.81 2.61
CA GLY A 309 -2.26 -22.23 2.22
C GLY A 309 -2.43 -23.22 3.38
N THR A 310 -2.25 -22.77 4.63
CA THR A 310 -2.51 -23.54 5.84
C THR A 310 -3.98 -23.52 6.26
N TYR A 311 -4.80 -22.64 5.68
CA TYR A 311 -6.23 -22.56 5.95
C TYR A 311 -6.96 -23.69 5.22
N LYS A 312 -7.79 -24.41 5.96
CA LYS A 312 -8.67 -25.45 5.43
C LYS A 312 -10.11 -24.98 5.61
N SER A 313 -10.83 -24.82 4.49
CA SER A 313 -12.24 -24.44 4.49
C SER A 313 -13.11 -25.57 5.00
N SER A 314 -12.93 -26.78 4.46
CA SER A 314 -13.56 -28.02 4.93
C SER A 314 -12.52 -29.02 5.44
N ARG A 315 -12.98 -29.94 6.30
CA ARG A 315 -12.23 -31.11 6.76
C ARG A 315 -12.92 -32.41 6.35
N GLU A 316 -13.77 -32.33 5.33
CA GLU A 316 -14.51 -33.50 4.82
C GLU A 316 -13.55 -34.55 4.26
N ASP A 317 -12.48 -34.11 3.59
CA ASP A 317 -11.39 -34.98 3.13
C ASP A 317 -10.66 -35.70 4.29
N GLU A 318 -10.71 -35.14 5.50
CA GLU A 318 -10.18 -35.76 6.72
C GLU A 318 -11.22 -36.65 7.43
N GLY A 319 -12.44 -36.72 6.91
CA GLY A 319 -13.57 -37.45 7.50
C GLY A 319 -14.29 -36.69 8.61
N PHE A 320 -14.25 -35.35 8.62
CA PHE A 320 -14.93 -34.52 9.64
C PHE A 320 -15.84 -33.48 8.99
N ILE A 321 -17.14 -33.57 9.32
CA ILE A 321 -18.17 -32.63 8.87
C ILE A 321 -18.45 -31.65 10.00
N TYR A 322 -18.49 -30.36 9.70
CA TYR A 322 -18.81 -29.32 10.70
C TYR A 322 -20.32 -29.12 10.81
N ASP A 323 -20.84 -29.16 12.03
CA ASP A 323 -22.25 -28.92 12.37
C ASP A 323 -22.38 -27.54 13.01
N ASP A 324 -22.88 -26.58 12.22
CA ASP A 324 -22.96 -25.15 12.60
C ASP A 324 -23.99 -24.89 13.72
N ASN A 325 -25.02 -25.73 13.84
CA ASN A 325 -26.07 -25.56 14.84
C ASN A 325 -25.56 -25.76 16.28
N TYR A 326 -24.57 -26.63 16.45
CA TYR A 326 -24.05 -27.03 17.76
C TYR A 326 -22.57 -26.67 17.97
N ASP A 327 -21.95 -25.92 17.06
CA ASP A 327 -20.50 -25.59 17.03
C ASP A 327 -19.65 -26.84 17.36
N ARG A 328 -19.78 -27.89 16.52
CA ARG A 328 -19.10 -29.17 16.72
C ARG A 328 -18.71 -29.81 15.39
N TYR A 329 -17.73 -30.71 15.43
CA TYR A 329 -17.41 -31.60 14.31
C TYR A 329 -18.03 -32.99 14.52
N VAL A 330 -18.43 -33.63 13.43
CA VAL A 330 -18.90 -35.02 13.40
C VAL A 330 -17.93 -35.82 12.54
N CYS A 331 -17.35 -36.86 13.13
CA CYS A 331 -16.51 -37.81 12.42
C CYS A 331 -17.38 -38.68 11.49
N ILE A 332 -16.80 -39.24 10.42
CA ILE A 332 -17.45 -40.26 9.56
C ILE A 332 -18.01 -41.47 10.34
N MET A 333 -17.44 -41.76 11.52
CA MET A 333 -17.92 -42.81 12.44
C MET A 333 -19.04 -42.34 13.39
N GLY A 334 -19.58 -41.14 13.19
CA GLY A 334 -20.67 -40.57 13.98
C GLY A 334 -20.27 -39.94 15.32
N VAL A 335 -18.99 -40.01 15.72
CA VAL A 335 -18.50 -39.42 16.99
C VAL A 335 -18.47 -37.90 16.91
N HIS A 336 -18.98 -37.24 17.95
CA HIS A 336 -19.01 -35.77 18.07
C HIS A 336 -17.74 -35.21 18.73
N LEU A 337 -17.24 -34.11 18.17
CA LEU A 337 -16.12 -33.32 18.67
C LEU A 337 -16.66 -31.93 19.02
N PRO A 338 -17.18 -31.72 20.24
CA PRO A 338 -17.68 -30.42 20.66
C PRO A 338 -16.56 -29.39 20.81
N PHE A 339 -16.90 -28.12 20.63
CA PHE A 339 -16.04 -27.01 21.02
C PHE A 339 -15.70 -27.08 22.52
N LYS A 340 -14.41 -26.98 22.85
CA LYS A 340 -13.91 -27.02 24.24
C LYS A 340 -13.48 -25.66 24.75
N ARG A 341 -12.60 -24.99 24.00
CA ARG A 341 -11.93 -23.75 24.45
C ARG A 341 -11.30 -22.99 23.28
N ILE A 342 -11.02 -21.72 23.53
CA ILE A 342 -10.18 -20.87 22.68
C ILE A 342 -8.78 -20.84 23.29
N GLU A 343 -7.77 -21.25 22.52
CA GLU A 343 -6.37 -21.09 22.90
C GLU A 343 -5.74 -19.89 22.17
N LYS A 344 -4.93 -19.15 22.91
CA LYS A 344 -4.04 -18.11 22.37
C LYS A 344 -2.92 -18.80 21.60
N ALA A 345 -2.66 -18.38 20.36
CA ALA A 345 -1.58 -18.99 19.57
C ALA A 345 -0.16 -18.57 20.05
N TYR A 346 -0.05 -17.40 20.68
CA TYR A 346 1.20 -16.78 21.16
C TYR A 346 0.93 -15.97 22.44
N GLU A 347 2.00 -15.60 23.17
CA GLU A 347 1.94 -14.81 24.41
C GLU A 347 1.24 -13.46 24.23
N GLU A 348 1.48 -12.77 23.09
CA GLU A 348 0.69 -11.65 22.59
C GLU A 348 -0.24 -12.11 21.45
N PRO A 349 -1.46 -12.61 21.74
CA PRO A 349 -2.28 -13.27 20.74
C PRO A 349 -2.95 -12.28 19.79
N THR A 350 -2.44 -12.24 18.56
CA THR A 350 -3.18 -11.68 17.41
C THR A 350 -4.02 -12.73 16.69
N VAL A 351 -3.81 -14.02 17.02
CA VAL A 351 -4.48 -15.18 16.42
C VAL A 351 -5.04 -16.06 17.53
N PHE A 352 -6.34 -16.31 17.46
CA PHE A 352 -7.06 -17.19 18.37
C PHE A 352 -7.44 -18.49 17.67
N LYS A 353 -7.29 -19.62 18.36
CA LYS A 353 -7.59 -20.95 17.84
C LYS A 353 -8.76 -21.55 18.60
N LYS A 354 -9.81 -21.95 17.90
CA LYS A 354 -10.89 -22.77 18.45
C LYS A 354 -10.46 -24.23 18.45
N ILE A 355 -10.70 -24.91 19.57
CA ILE A 355 -10.32 -26.31 19.76
C ILE A 355 -11.55 -27.17 19.92
N TYR A 356 -11.60 -28.25 19.14
CA TYR A 356 -12.61 -29.28 19.17
C TYR A 356 -11.94 -30.60 19.54
N GLU A 357 -12.45 -31.27 20.56
CA GLU A 357 -11.85 -32.50 21.08
C GLU A 357 -12.92 -33.58 21.24
N SER A 358 -12.63 -34.80 20.77
CA SER A 358 -13.44 -35.97 21.10
C SER A 358 -13.16 -36.43 22.52
N SER A 359 -14.10 -37.17 23.12
CA SER A 359 -13.82 -37.85 24.39
C SER A 359 -13.02 -39.14 24.14
N ILE A 360 -12.23 -39.55 25.15
CA ILE A 360 -11.44 -40.79 25.07
C ILE A 360 -12.36 -42.01 25.06
N SER A 361 -13.51 -41.95 25.74
CA SER A 361 -14.50 -43.03 25.76
C SER A 361 -15.10 -43.27 24.38
N ASP A 362 -15.44 -42.21 23.65
CA ASP A 362 -16.11 -42.32 22.35
C ASP A 362 -15.17 -42.88 21.27
N CYS A 363 -13.86 -42.66 21.42
CA CYS A 363 -12.85 -43.15 20.47
C CYS A 363 -12.19 -44.47 20.91
N LYS A 364 -12.50 -45.01 22.11
CA LYS A 364 -11.79 -46.17 22.69
C LYS A 364 -11.85 -47.40 21.79
N ASN A 365 -13.02 -47.66 21.21
CA ASN A 365 -13.32 -48.82 20.36
C ASN A 365 -13.43 -48.45 18.86
N CYS A 366 -12.91 -47.30 18.41
CA CYS A 366 -12.95 -46.97 16.97
C CYS A 366 -12.01 -47.88 16.17
N PRO A 367 -12.45 -48.47 15.05
CA PRO A 367 -11.56 -49.16 14.09
C PRO A 367 -10.47 -48.25 13.52
N CYS A 368 -10.72 -46.94 13.54
CA CYS A 368 -9.90 -45.87 12.98
C CYS A 368 -8.87 -45.28 13.94
N ARG A 369 -8.80 -45.79 15.18
CA ARG A 369 -8.14 -45.11 16.31
C ARG A 369 -6.65 -44.85 16.05
N ASP A 370 -5.93 -45.82 15.50
CA ASP A 370 -4.47 -45.73 15.32
C ASP A 370 -4.05 -44.69 14.29
N ILE A 371 -4.93 -44.38 13.33
CA ILE A 371 -4.68 -43.40 12.27
C ILE A 371 -5.26 -42.03 12.67
N CYS A 372 -6.40 -42.03 13.36
CA CYS A 372 -7.17 -40.81 13.61
C CYS A 372 -6.79 -40.11 14.92
N ALA A 373 -6.63 -40.86 16.02
CA ALA A 373 -6.44 -40.30 17.35
C ALA A 373 -4.99 -39.87 17.61
N ASN A 374 -4.81 -38.87 18.48
CA ASN A 374 -3.48 -38.46 18.95
C ASN A 374 -2.91 -39.51 19.93
N LYS A 375 -1.64 -39.37 20.31
CA LYS A 375 -0.95 -40.24 21.29
C LYS A 375 -1.70 -40.44 22.63
N LYS A 376 -2.56 -39.48 23.01
CA LYS A 376 -3.40 -39.54 24.22
C LYS A 376 -4.75 -40.27 24.03
N GLY A 377 -5.04 -40.80 22.84
CA GLY A 377 -6.23 -41.60 22.55
C GLY A 377 -7.49 -40.82 22.17
N PHE A 378 -7.40 -39.51 21.93
CA PHE A 378 -8.52 -38.67 21.44
C PHE A 378 -8.11 -37.83 20.22
N LYS A 379 -9.09 -37.35 19.46
CA LYS A 379 -8.87 -36.46 18.31
C LYS A 379 -8.95 -35.01 18.76
N LYS A 380 -7.98 -34.19 18.34
CA LYS A 380 -8.00 -32.72 18.50
C LYS A 380 -8.04 -32.07 17.11
N LEU A 381 -9.07 -31.30 16.83
CA LEU A 381 -9.14 -30.41 15.66
C LEU A 381 -8.96 -28.96 16.12
N VAL A 382 -8.27 -28.18 15.31
CA VAL A 382 -7.90 -26.80 15.64
C VAL A 382 -8.21 -25.90 14.47
N ASP A 383 -9.20 -25.03 14.66
CA ASP A 383 -9.59 -24.04 13.66
C ASP A 383 -9.21 -22.64 14.12
N SER A 384 -9.10 -21.70 13.17
CA SER A 384 -8.96 -20.30 13.53
C SER A 384 -10.31 -19.76 14.03
N ALA A 385 -10.29 -18.95 15.09
CA ALA A 385 -11.48 -18.22 15.53
C ALA A 385 -12.02 -17.27 14.44
N ASP A 386 -11.15 -16.87 13.51
CA ASP A 386 -11.47 -15.99 12.39
C ASP A 386 -11.92 -16.75 11.14
N LYS A 387 -12.21 -18.05 11.26
CA LYS A 387 -12.70 -18.88 10.16
C LYS A 387 -13.84 -18.22 9.35
N PRO A 388 -14.88 -17.62 9.96
CA PRO A 388 -15.95 -16.95 9.20
C PRO A 388 -15.44 -15.77 8.35
N LEU A 389 -14.41 -15.06 8.82
CA LEU A 389 -13.81 -13.95 8.07
C LEU A 389 -13.01 -14.45 6.87
N TYR A 390 -12.28 -15.55 7.03
CA TYR A 390 -11.57 -16.19 5.93
C TYR A 390 -12.54 -16.75 4.88
N GLU A 391 -13.62 -17.42 5.28
CA GLU A 391 -14.66 -17.91 4.37
C GLU A 391 -15.34 -16.77 3.61
N TYR A 392 -15.63 -15.66 4.30
CA TYR A 392 -16.17 -14.46 3.67
C TYR A 392 -15.22 -13.90 2.59
N MET A 393 -13.92 -13.83 2.88
CA MET A 393 -12.94 -13.34 1.93
C MET A 393 -12.70 -14.32 0.78
N GLN A 394 -12.67 -15.62 1.08
CA GLN A 394 -12.47 -16.67 0.10
C GLN A 394 -13.62 -16.71 -0.92
N ARG A 395 -14.88 -16.64 -0.48
CA ARG A 395 -16.04 -16.52 -1.38
C ARG A 395 -15.92 -15.31 -2.32
N ARG A 396 -15.36 -14.19 -1.86
CA ARG A 396 -15.11 -13.01 -2.71
C ARG A 396 -14.01 -13.27 -3.73
N VAL A 397 -12.90 -13.89 -3.34
CA VAL A 397 -11.77 -14.20 -4.23
C VAL A 397 -12.16 -15.24 -5.28
N GLU A 398 -12.96 -16.24 -4.92
CA GLU A 398 -13.41 -17.32 -5.81
C GLU A 398 -14.46 -16.87 -6.83
N SER A 399 -15.18 -15.78 -6.54
CA SER A 399 -16.11 -15.17 -7.50
C SER A 399 -15.40 -14.78 -8.81
N LEU A 400 -16.15 -14.73 -9.92
CA LEU A 400 -15.62 -14.28 -11.22
C LEU A 400 -14.92 -12.91 -11.11
N LYS A 401 -15.52 -11.99 -10.36
CA LYS A 401 -14.92 -10.68 -10.08
C LYS A 401 -13.63 -10.81 -9.28
N GLY A 402 -13.59 -11.66 -8.26
CA GLY A 402 -12.41 -11.89 -7.43
C GLY A 402 -11.22 -12.41 -8.23
N LYS A 403 -11.44 -13.40 -9.11
CA LYS A 403 -10.41 -13.94 -10.02
C LYS A 403 -9.84 -12.84 -10.92
N LEU A 404 -10.69 -12.00 -11.50
CA LEU A 404 -10.25 -10.84 -12.30
C LEU A 404 -9.46 -9.83 -11.46
N MET A 405 -9.88 -9.56 -10.23
CA MET A 405 -9.16 -8.64 -9.33
C MET A 405 -7.79 -9.19 -8.94
N MET A 406 -7.63 -10.50 -8.77
CA MET A 406 -6.32 -11.12 -8.50
C MET A 406 -5.38 -11.04 -9.70
N ALA A 407 -5.88 -11.25 -10.91
CA ALA A 407 -5.11 -11.02 -12.13
C ALA A 407 -4.72 -9.53 -12.29
N LEU A 408 -5.64 -8.61 -11.97
CA LEU A 408 -5.37 -7.17 -12.00
C LEU A 408 -4.30 -6.77 -10.98
N ARG A 409 -4.30 -7.39 -9.78
CA ARG A 409 -3.30 -7.12 -8.74
C ARG A 409 -1.89 -7.43 -9.23
N SER A 410 -1.64 -8.64 -9.74
CA SER A 410 -0.32 -9.05 -10.21
C SER A 410 0.15 -8.19 -11.37
N SER A 411 -0.72 -7.92 -12.35
CA SER A 411 -0.39 -7.01 -13.46
C SER A 411 -0.15 -5.56 -13.02
N THR A 412 -0.64 -5.16 -11.85
CA THR A 412 -0.52 -3.78 -11.37
C THR A 412 0.76 -3.53 -10.60
N VAL A 413 1.03 -4.33 -9.56
CA VAL A 413 2.06 -3.98 -8.56
C VAL A 413 3.43 -4.53 -8.92
N GLU A 414 3.52 -5.73 -9.50
CA GLU A 414 4.79 -6.36 -9.86
C GLU A 414 5.61 -5.51 -10.84
N PRO A 415 5.03 -4.95 -11.92
CA PRO A 415 5.78 -4.08 -12.83
C PRO A 415 6.25 -2.78 -12.15
N VAL A 416 5.50 -2.28 -11.16
CA VAL A 416 5.87 -1.07 -10.42
C VAL A 416 7.08 -1.36 -9.54
N PHE A 417 7.06 -2.44 -8.75
CA PHE A 417 8.23 -2.83 -7.96
C PHE A 417 9.44 -3.14 -8.84
N GLY A 418 9.24 -3.85 -9.96
CA GLY A 418 10.30 -4.09 -10.94
C GLY A 418 10.89 -2.79 -11.49
N SER A 419 10.05 -1.77 -11.72
CA SER A 419 10.50 -0.45 -12.16
C SER A 419 11.28 0.27 -11.06
N LEU A 420 10.81 0.20 -9.81
CA LEU A 420 11.47 0.88 -8.69
C LEU A 420 12.89 0.33 -8.45
N ILE A 421 12.99 -1.00 -8.44
CA ILE A 421 14.25 -1.71 -8.19
C ILE A 421 15.26 -1.45 -9.32
N ASN A 422 14.82 -1.48 -10.59
CA ASN A 422 15.74 -1.43 -11.72
C ASN A 422 16.02 -0.02 -12.26
N TYR A 423 15.11 0.95 -12.08
CA TYR A 423 15.18 2.25 -12.76
C TYR A 423 14.99 3.48 -11.87
N THR A 424 14.73 3.30 -10.56
CA THR A 424 14.65 4.42 -9.61
C THR A 424 15.39 4.15 -8.31
N ALA A 425 16.59 3.57 -8.41
CA ALA A 425 17.58 3.42 -7.34
C ALA A 425 17.04 2.78 -6.04
N LEU A 426 16.10 1.83 -6.16
CA LEU A 426 15.57 1.04 -5.04
C LEU A 426 16.11 -0.41 -5.02
N ASP A 427 17.21 -0.67 -5.75
CA ASP A 427 17.90 -1.96 -5.71
C ASP A 427 18.52 -2.24 -4.32
N ARG A 428 18.94 -1.17 -3.63
CA ARG A 428 19.48 -1.19 -2.27
C ARG A 428 19.24 0.14 -1.58
N ILE A 429 18.92 0.11 -0.28
CA ILE A 429 18.89 1.33 0.53
C ILE A 429 20.34 1.77 0.79
N ASN A 430 20.71 2.99 0.38
CA ASN A 430 22.07 3.54 0.55
C ASN A 430 22.29 4.20 1.93
N THR A 431 21.22 4.61 2.60
CA THR A 431 21.25 5.19 3.95
C THR A 431 21.10 4.14 5.06
N LYS A 432 21.28 4.57 6.31
CA LYS A 432 21.18 3.73 7.51
C LYS A 432 20.06 4.25 8.41
N GLY A 433 19.35 3.34 9.09
CA GLY A 433 18.19 3.64 9.92
C GLY A 433 16.86 3.62 9.16
N LEU A 434 15.79 3.22 9.86
CA LEU A 434 14.46 3.03 9.29
C LEU A 434 13.89 4.33 8.69
N LYS A 435 14.08 5.44 9.41
CA LYS A 435 13.65 6.78 8.99
C LYS A 435 14.28 7.19 7.66
N GLN A 436 15.57 6.91 7.48
CA GLN A 436 16.28 7.25 6.24
C GLN A 436 15.91 6.29 5.10
N ALA A 437 15.69 5.00 5.40
CA ALA A 437 15.15 4.04 4.45
C ALA A 437 13.78 4.50 3.91
N ASN A 438 12.92 5.03 4.78
CA ASN A 438 11.61 5.56 4.40
C ASN A 438 11.73 6.74 3.42
N LYS A 439 12.63 7.69 3.67
CA LYS A 439 12.92 8.78 2.73
C LYS A 439 13.35 8.27 1.36
N CYS A 440 14.20 7.25 1.32
CA CYS A 440 14.65 6.66 0.05
C CYS A 440 13.49 6.05 -0.74
N MET A 441 12.59 5.34 -0.07
CA MET A 441 11.39 4.76 -0.68
C MET A 441 10.44 5.84 -1.21
N LEU A 442 10.19 6.90 -0.42
CA LEU A 442 9.37 8.04 -0.84
C LEU A 442 9.94 8.73 -2.08
N MET A 443 11.25 8.96 -2.12
CA MET A 443 11.90 9.59 -3.27
C MET A 443 11.88 8.72 -4.52
N SER A 444 12.10 7.42 -4.37
CA SER A 444 12.00 6.46 -5.47
C SER A 444 10.58 6.44 -6.06
N ALA A 445 9.54 6.42 -5.19
CA ALA A 445 8.15 6.47 -5.62
C ALA A 445 7.78 7.81 -6.28
N ALA A 446 8.25 8.94 -5.74
CA ALA A 446 8.06 10.26 -6.34
C ALA A 446 8.69 10.33 -7.74
N ALA A 447 9.93 9.86 -7.90
CA ALA A 447 10.61 9.81 -9.19
C ALA A 447 9.87 8.93 -10.22
N TYR A 448 9.36 7.77 -9.78
CA TYR A 448 8.53 6.90 -10.61
C TYR A 448 7.25 7.60 -11.09
N ASN A 449 6.51 8.22 -10.16
CA ASN A 449 5.30 8.96 -10.46
C ASN A 449 5.57 10.14 -11.39
N ILE A 450 6.67 10.89 -11.20
CA ILE A 450 7.10 11.97 -12.10
C ILE A 450 7.35 11.47 -13.53
N LYS A 451 8.10 10.36 -13.68
CA LYS A 451 8.35 9.75 -15.00
C LYS A 451 7.04 9.43 -15.71
N LYS A 452 6.07 8.88 -14.98
CA LYS A 452 4.73 8.62 -15.53
C LYS A 452 3.95 9.88 -15.84
N LEU A 453 3.92 10.85 -14.92
CA LEU A 453 3.23 12.12 -15.07
C LEU A 453 3.67 12.83 -16.35
N LEU A 454 4.98 12.90 -16.61
CA LEU A 454 5.53 13.54 -17.80
C LEU A 454 5.28 12.72 -19.08
N LYS A 455 5.25 11.38 -19.01
CA LYS A 455 4.92 10.55 -20.18
C LYS A 455 3.42 10.54 -20.50
N TYR A 456 2.57 10.74 -19.50
CA TYR A 456 1.13 10.71 -19.66
C TYR A 456 0.65 11.83 -20.57
N LYS A 457 0.15 11.45 -21.74
CA LYS A 457 -0.63 12.32 -22.62
C LYS A 457 -2.08 12.13 -22.23
N THR A 458 -2.76 13.21 -21.88
CA THR A 458 -4.22 13.17 -21.78
C THR A 458 -4.72 12.69 -23.14
N ARG A 459 -5.38 11.53 -23.19
CA ARG A 459 -6.21 11.26 -24.37
C ARG A 459 -7.20 12.42 -24.41
N PRO A 460 -7.30 13.21 -25.49
CA PRO A 460 -8.48 14.03 -25.64
C PRO A 460 -9.65 13.06 -25.48
N LEU A 461 -10.60 13.40 -24.62
CA LEU A 461 -11.91 12.76 -24.68
C LEU A 461 -12.37 13.01 -26.11
N THR A 462 -12.18 12.05 -27.02
CA THR A 462 -12.82 12.11 -28.32
C THR A 462 -14.30 12.16 -27.97
N PRO A 463 -15.01 13.27 -28.27
CA PRO A 463 -16.45 13.23 -28.16
C PRO A 463 -16.89 12.01 -28.97
N ALA A 464 -17.72 11.17 -28.36
CA ALA A 464 -18.25 10.00 -29.05
C ALA A 464 -18.71 10.46 -30.44
N PRO A 465 -18.28 9.78 -31.53
CA PRO A 465 -18.63 10.22 -32.88
C PRO A 465 -20.15 10.39 -32.91
N THR A 466 -20.59 11.60 -33.25
CA THR A 466 -22.01 12.01 -33.24
C THR A 466 -22.86 11.08 -34.13
N SER A 467 -22.24 10.31 -35.02
CA SER A 467 -22.85 9.28 -35.87
C SER A 467 -23.30 8.02 -35.14
N ALA A 468 -22.82 7.73 -33.92
CA ALA A 468 -23.27 6.57 -33.14
C ALA A 468 -24.59 6.82 -32.38
N ILE A 469 -24.99 8.08 -32.20
CA ILE A 469 -26.24 8.46 -31.52
C ILE A 469 -27.45 8.28 -32.46
N GLY A 470 -27.26 8.42 -33.78
CA GLY A 470 -28.28 8.14 -34.80
C GLY A 470 -28.66 6.66 -34.85
N GLY A 471 -27.67 5.78 -35.00
CA GLY A 471 -27.91 4.34 -35.11
C GLY A 471 -28.56 3.70 -33.86
N LEU A 472 -28.26 4.21 -32.66
CA LEU A 472 -28.91 3.75 -31.42
C LEU A 472 -30.34 4.28 -31.28
N LYS A 473 -30.64 5.49 -31.76
CA LYS A 473 -32.02 6.02 -31.82
C LYS A 473 -32.86 5.25 -32.84
N ASP A 474 -32.29 4.93 -33.99
CA ASP A 474 -32.98 4.19 -35.04
C ASP A 474 -33.19 2.73 -34.66
N ALA A 475 -32.20 2.10 -34.00
CA ALA A 475 -32.37 0.78 -33.41
C ALA A 475 -33.41 0.77 -32.29
N PHE A 476 -33.46 1.80 -31.44
CA PHE A 476 -34.47 1.91 -30.38
C PHE A 476 -35.86 2.17 -30.94
N ASN A 477 -36.01 3.03 -31.96
CA ASN A 477 -37.27 3.29 -32.65
C ASN A 477 -37.77 2.06 -33.43
N TRP A 478 -36.87 1.31 -34.07
CA TRP A 478 -37.19 0.05 -34.73
C TRP A 478 -37.64 -1.02 -33.73
N LEU A 479 -36.95 -1.14 -32.59
CA LEU A 479 -37.35 -2.05 -31.51
C LEU A 479 -38.70 -1.63 -30.89
N TYR A 480 -38.94 -0.33 -30.73
CA TYR A 480 -40.20 0.23 -30.22
C TYR A 480 -41.36 -0.04 -31.19
N ALA A 481 -41.15 0.13 -32.50
CA ALA A 481 -42.14 -0.15 -33.53
C ALA A 481 -42.45 -1.65 -33.68
N GLN A 482 -41.44 -2.52 -33.57
CA GLN A 482 -41.62 -3.98 -33.73
C GLN A 482 -42.14 -4.67 -32.48
N VAL A 483 -41.75 -4.22 -31.28
CA VAL A 483 -42.04 -4.92 -30.02
C VAL A 483 -43.19 -4.27 -29.24
N ILE A 484 -43.33 -2.95 -29.29
CA ILE A 484 -44.27 -2.20 -28.43
C ILE A 484 -45.53 -1.78 -29.18
N TRP A 485 -45.46 -1.49 -30.50
CA TRP A 485 -46.61 -1.09 -31.30
C TRP A 485 -47.69 -2.18 -31.50
N PRO A 486 -47.39 -3.50 -31.59
CA PRO A 486 -48.44 -4.51 -31.79
C PRO A 486 -49.34 -4.75 -30.56
N LYS A 487 -49.08 -4.12 -29.42
CA LYS A 487 -49.90 -4.24 -28.19
C LYS A 487 -50.79 -3.02 -27.93
N ARG A 488 -51.09 -2.23 -28.97
CA ARG A 488 -51.97 -1.06 -28.89
C ARG A 488 -53.35 -1.27 -29.54
N ASN A 489 -53.85 -2.50 -29.58
CA ASN A 489 -55.24 -2.83 -29.95
C ASN A 489 -56.05 -3.42 -28.77
N MET A 490 -55.69 -3.08 -27.53
CA MET A 490 -56.43 -3.52 -26.34
C MET A 490 -56.50 -2.40 -25.28
N MET A 491 -56.77 -1.16 -25.69
CA MET A 491 -57.13 -0.06 -24.78
C MET A 491 -57.90 1.07 -25.50
N GLU A 492 -58.82 0.72 -26.41
CA GLU A 492 -59.74 1.70 -27.03
C GLU A 492 -61.01 2.00 -26.20
N SER A 493 -61.15 1.44 -24.98
CA SER A 493 -62.34 1.66 -24.15
C SER A 493 -62.18 2.64 -22.97
N TYR A 494 -60.99 3.19 -22.72
CA TYR A 494 -60.76 4.07 -21.54
C TYR A 494 -60.38 5.53 -21.86
N HIS A 495 -59.99 5.85 -23.10
CA HIS A 495 -59.60 7.22 -23.47
C HIS A 495 -60.77 8.18 -23.77
N TYR A 496 -62.00 7.66 -23.94
CA TYR A 496 -63.17 8.50 -24.21
C TYR A 496 -63.71 9.22 -22.95
N ARG A 497 -63.54 8.65 -21.74
CA ARG A 497 -64.00 9.27 -20.48
C ARG A 497 -63.00 10.23 -19.84
N PHE A 498 -61.72 10.17 -20.20
CA PHE A 498 -60.67 11.00 -19.60
C PHE A 498 -60.56 12.40 -20.24
N ASN A 499 -60.91 12.52 -21.53
CA ASN A 499 -60.86 13.79 -22.28
C ASN A 499 -62.15 14.64 -22.19
N GLN A 500 -63.24 14.10 -21.63
CA GLN A 500 -64.44 14.88 -21.32
C GLN A 500 -64.28 15.71 -20.03
N TYR A 501 -63.53 15.20 -19.05
CA TYR A 501 -63.36 15.86 -17.75
C TYR A 501 -62.47 17.12 -17.79
N PHE A 502 -61.57 17.23 -18.79
CA PHE A 502 -60.65 18.37 -18.93
C PHE A 502 -61.09 19.42 -19.95
N LYS A 503 -62.16 19.18 -20.72
CA LYS A 503 -62.74 20.18 -21.64
C LYS A 503 -63.70 21.18 -20.98
N GLU A 504 -64.18 20.89 -19.76
CA GLU A 504 -65.16 21.74 -19.05
C GLU A 504 -64.52 22.75 -18.07
N ARG A 505 -63.19 22.76 -17.92
CA ARG A 505 -62.48 23.71 -17.05
C ARG A 505 -61.29 24.33 -17.79
N ASN A 506 -61.55 25.36 -18.58
CA ASN A 506 -60.59 26.19 -19.33
C ASN A 506 -59.28 26.47 -18.56
N PHE A 507 -58.23 25.68 -18.83
CA PHE A 507 -56.86 25.98 -18.40
C PHE A 507 -55.90 25.92 -19.59
N ASN A 508 -55.16 27.01 -19.77
CA ASN A 508 -54.27 27.28 -20.90
C ASN A 508 -52.88 26.63 -20.68
N ILE A 509 -52.29 26.06 -21.74
CA ILE A 509 -51.19 25.09 -21.71
C ILE A 509 -49.78 25.69 -21.54
N ASN A 510 -49.65 27.00 -21.30
CA ASN A 510 -48.36 27.69 -21.25
C ASN A 510 -47.66 27.73 -19.87
N THR A 511 -48.02 26.86 -18.93
CA THR A 511 -47.42 26.85 -17.58
C THR A 511 -46.89 25.48 -17.15
N VAL A 512 -46.19 24.75 -18.03
CA VAL A 512 -45.50 23.48 -17.68
C VAL A 512 -44.04 23.39 -18.19
N LEU A 513 -43.46 24.49 -18.69
CA LEU A 513 -42.06 24.50 -19.16
C LEU A 513 -41.04 25.07 -18.17
N SER A 514 -41.36 25.16 -16.88
CA SER A 514 -40.44 25.67 -15.85
C SER A 514 -40.43 24.83 -14.57
N PHE A 515 -40.33 23.49 -14.68
CA PHE A 515 -39.97 22.62 -13.55
C PHE A 515 -39.17 21.38 -14.01
N SER A 516 -37.96 21.58 -14.52
CA SER A 516 -37.02 20.47 -14.79
C SER A 516 -35.57 20.76 -14.36
N ILE A 517 -35.33 21.68 -13.42
CA ILE A 517 -33.97 22.01 -12.93
C ILE A 517 -33.71 21.66 -11.45
N VAL A 518 -34.67 21.10 -10.68
CA VAL A 518 -34.43 20.84 -9.22
C VAL A 518 -34.68 19.39 -8.78
N ALA A 519 -34.62 18.39 -9.67
CA ALA A 519 -34.85 16.98 -9.29
C ALA A 519 -33.67 16.05 -9.64
N GLN A 520 -32.44 16.47 -9.39
CA GLN A 520 -31.27 15.57 -9.49
C GLN A 520 -30.30 15.65 -8.29
N GLN A 521 -30.81 16.08 -7.13
CA GLN A 521 -30.13 15.92 -5.85
C GLN A 521 -31.14 15.57 -4.76
N SER A 522 -31.54 14.30 -4.64
CA SER A 522 -31.71 13.64 -3.33
C SER A 522 -32.06 12.15 -3.48
N ARG A 523 -31.43 11.33 -2.62
CA ARG A 523 -31.88 10.01 -2.10
C ARG A 523 -31.82 8.85 -3.11
N LYS A 524 -30.96 7.82 -2.99
CA LYS A 524 -30.67 6.98 -1.80
C LYS A 524 -31.90 6.75 -0.92
N ARG A 525 -32.65 5.68 -1.18
CA ARG A 525 -33.10 4.63 -0.23
C ARG A 525 -34.36 3.90 -0.74
N LYS A 526 -34.43 2.61 -0.38
CA LYS A 526 -35.61 1.70 -0.28
C LYS A 526 -36.05 1.07 -1.62
N GLU A 527 -36.05 -0.25 -1.83
CA GLU A 527 -36.45 -1.38 -0.95
C GLU A 527 -37.70 -1.09 -0.11
N GLY A 528 -38.85 -1.58 -0.58
CA GLY A 528 -40.09 -1.53 0.18
C GLY A 528 -41.33 -1.64 -0.69
N PHE A 529 -41.45 -2.75 -1.41
CA PHE A 529 -42.78 -3.32 -1.66
C PHE A 529 -43.31 -3.78 -0.30
N SER A 530 -44.44 -3.23 0.15
CA SER A 530 -45.64 -4.01 0.50
C SER A 530 -46.59 -3.22 1.41
N PHE A 531 -47.87 -3.50 1.20
CA PHE A 531 -49.03 -3.16 2.03
C PHE A 531 -49.68 -1.78 1.89
N TYR A 532 -50.45 -1.68 0.79
CA TYR A 532 -51.84 -1.23 0.83
C TYR A 532 -52.64 -1.93 1.94
N TYR A 533 -53.35 -1.15 2.75
CA TYR A 533 -54.60 -1.40 3.49
C TYR A 533 -54.55 -0.71 4.85
N GLN A 534 -54.93 0.57 4.90
CA GLN A 534 -55.92 1.04 5.88
C GLN A 534 -56.40 2.43 5.49
N PHE A 535 -57.64 2.39 5.01
CA PHE A 535 -58.51 3.52 4.75
C PHE A 535 -58.77 4.32 6.03
N SER A 536 -59.05 5.62 5.82
CA SER A 536 -60.01 6.42 6.58
C SER A 536 -59.78 6.60 8.08
N ALA A 537 -59.16 7.73 8.45
CA ALA A 537 -59.73 8.68 9.44
C ALA A 537 -58.83 9.92 9.52
N GLN A 538 -59.43 11.09 9.73
CA GLN A 538 -58.79 12.35 10.13
C GLN A 538 -58.09 13.20 9.05
N ALA A 539 -58.77 13.43 7.92
CA ALA A 539 -58.67 14.70 7.21
C ALA A 539 -60.07 15.34 7.10
N GLN A 540 -60.69 15.57 8.25
CA GLN A 540 -61.75 16.56 8.42
C GLN A 540 -61.38 17.38 9.65
N ARG A 541 -60.79 18.56 9.42
CA ARG A 541 -60.92 19.78 10.23
C ARG A 541 -59.93 20.82 9.73
N GLY A 542 -60.50 21.82 9.03
CA GLY A 542 -60.08 23.24 8.94
C GLY A 542 -58.64 23.54 8.53
N GLY A 543 -58.34 24.35 7.52
CA GLY A 543 -59.11 25.46 6.97
C GLY A 543 -58.30 26.75 7.18
N ILE A 544 -57.94 27.41 6.07
CA ILE A 544 -57.59 28.86 5.98
C ILE A 544 -56.23 29.20 6.65
N SER A 545 -55.29 30.03 6.14
CA SER A 545 -55.30 31.16 5.21
C SER A 545 -53.95 31.32 4.48
N LYS A 546 -53.96 32.15 3.43
CA LYS A 546 -52.78 32.77 2.78
C LYS A 546 -52.33 34.02 3.56
N ALA A 547 -51.02 34.24 3.69
CA ALA A 547 -50.31 35.55 3.63
C ALA A 547 -48.80 35.29 3.78
N GLN A 548 -47.98 35.52 2.74
CA GLN A 548 -47.07 36.67 2.62
C GLN A 548 -46.18 36.93 3.85
N LEU A 549 -44.87 36.61 3.74
CA LEU A 549 -43.73 37.53 3.87
C LEU A 549 -42.41 36.73 3.97
N THR A 550 -41.43 37.19 3.16
CA THR A 550 -39.98 36.88 3.12
C THR A 550 -39.52 35.48 2.76
#